data_AF-A0A926VBL4-F1
#
_entry.id   AF-A0A926VBL4-F1
#
_cell.length_a   1.000
_cell.length_b   1.000
_cell.length_c   1.000
_cell.angle_alpha   90.00
_cell.angle_beta   90.00
_cell.angle_gamma   90.00
#
_symmetry.space_group_name_H-M   'P 1'
#
loop_
_entity.id
_entity.type
_entity.pdbx_description
1 polymer ?
#
loop_
_entity_poly.entity_id
_entity_poly.type
_entity_poly.pdbx_seq_one_letter_code
_entity_poly.pdbx_strand_id
1 'polypeptide(L)' 'MAVLSESPWYQEILQQGIRQERLSSIELILEMKFGSEGVQLMPEISQISDLERLKTIQLGLKRVSTLEELQEIISSID' A
#
# COMPACT_ATOMS: atom_id res chain seq x y z
N MET A 1 -11.55 7.56 -28.49
CA MET A 1 -10.94 7.17 -27.19
C MET A 1 -11.87 7.34 -25.99
N ALA A 2 -12.92 8.17 -26.05
CA ALA A 2 -13.83 8.41 -24.91
C ALA A 2 -14.65 7.19 -24.43
N VAL A 3 -14.85 6.16 -25.26
CA VAL A 3 -15.70 5.00 -24.91
C VAL A 3 -15.05 4.08 -23.86
N LEU A 4 -13.71 4.05 -23.78
CA LEU A 4 -13.00 3.16 -22.86
C LEU A 4 -13.00 3.68 -21.42
N SER A 5 -12.90 5.00 -21.20
CA SER A 5 -12.80 5.59 -19.86
C SER A 5 -14.06 5.41 -19.01
N GLU A 6 -15.22 5.24 -19.65
CA GLU A 6 -16.51 5.02 -19.00
C GLU A 6 -16.86 3.54 -18.83
N SER A 7 -16.04 2.63 -19.36
CA SER A 7 -16.25 1.19 -19.18
C SER A 7 -15.94 0.77 -17.74
N PRO A 8 -16.78 -0.07 -17.11
CA PRO A 8 -16.51 -0.63 -15.78
C PRO A 8 -15.15 -1.34 -15.69
N TRP A 9 -14.73 -2.02 -16.76
CA TRP A 9 -13.46 -2.74 -16.82
C TRP A 9 -12.24 -1.81 -16.82
N TYR A 10 -12.38 -0.61 -17.37
CA TYR A 10 -11.30 0.39 -17.34
C TYR A 10 -11.08 0.91 -15.92
N GLN A 11 -12.16 1.15 -15.19
CA GLN A 11 -12.09 1.53 -13.78
C GLN A 11 -11.43 0.43 -12.95
N GLU A 12 -11.75 -0.84 -13.21
CA GLU A 12 -11.13 -1.97 -12.53
C GLU A 12 -9.61 -2.04 -12.78
N ILE A 13 -9.16 -1.89 -14.04
CA ILE A 13 -7.73 -1.85 -14.35
C ILE A 13 -7.04 -0.69 -13.65
N LEU A 14 -7.63 0.50 -13.67
CA LEU A 14 -7.07 1.66 -12.98
C LEU A 14 -6.92 1.38 -11.48
N GLN A 15 -7.95 0.84 -10.84
CA GLN A 15 -7.92 0.50 -9.42
C GLN A 15 -6.85 -0.56 -9.12
N GLN A 16 -6.73 -1.60 -9.95
CA GLN A 16 -5.69 -2.62 -9.81
C GLN A 16 -4.28 -2.03 -10.01
N GLY A 17 -4.08 -1.14 -10.99
CA GLY A 17 -2.81 -0.46 -11.23
C GLY A 17 -2.40 0.43 -10.06
N ILE A 18 -3.35 1.21 -9.52
CA ILE A 18 -3.11 2.04 -8.32
C ILE A 18 -2.78 1.16 -7.11
N ARG A 19 -3.46 0.01 -6.95
CA ARG A 19 -3.16 -0.93 -5.87
C ARG A 19 -1.74 -1.48 -5.98
N GLN A 20 -1.36 -1.94 -7.17
CA GLN A 20 -0.02 -2.49 -7.41
C GLN A 20 1.06 -1.44 -7.15
N GLU A 21 0.88 -0.22 -7.66
CA GLU A 21 1.83 0.88 -7.41
C GLU A 21 1.97 1.18 -5.91
N ARG A 22 0.85 1.27 -5.17
CA ARG A 22 0.89 1.50 -3.72
C ARG A 22 1.63 0.39 -2.98
N LEU A 23 1.39 -0.87 -3.32
CA LEU A 23 2.08 -2.01 -2.70
C LEU A 23 3.59 -1.99 -3.01
N SER A 24 3.98 -1.78 -4.27
CA SER A 24 5.40 -1.68 -4.65
C SER A 24 6.10 -0.49 -3.97
N SER A 25 5.43 0.65 -3.87
CA SER A 25 5.96 1.81 -3.15
C SER A 25 6.11 1.55 -1.65
N ILE A 26 5.19 0.82 -1.03
CA ILE A 26 5.28 0.43 0.38
C ILE A 26 6.46 -0.53 0.59
N GLU A 27 6.58 -1.57 -0.23
CA GLU A 27 7.68 -2.55 -0.18
C GLU A 27 9.03 -1.85 -0.28
N LEU A 28 9.19 -0.93 -1.24
CA LEU A 28 10.43 -0.17 -1.40
C LEU A 28 10.78 0.66 -0.17
N ILE A 29 9.81 1.37 0.42
CA ILE A 29 10.07 2.19 1.62
C ILE A 29 10.40 1.30 2.81
N LEU A 30 9.75 0.15 2.95
CA LEU A 30 10.04 -0.83 4.00
C LEU A 30 11.47 -1.35 3.88
N GLU A 31 11.87 -1.78 2.68
CA GLU A 31 13.23 -2.24 2.41
C GLU A 31 14.25 -1.14 2.69
N MET A 32 13.99 0.09 2.25
CA MET A 32 14.90 1.22 2.46
C MET A 32 15.07 1.59 3.93
N LYS A 33 14.03 1.48 4.76
CA LYS A 33 14.06 1.94 6.16
C LYS A 33 14.41 0.84 7.16
N PHE A 34 13.97 -0.38 6.89
CA PHE A 34 14.00 -1.49 7.84
C PHE A 34 14.63 -2.76 7.25
N GLY A 35 15.09 -2.71 6.00
CA GLY A 35 15.70 -3.86 5.33
C GLY A 35 14.72 -5.02 5.19
N SER A 36 15.27 -6.24 5.26
CA SER A 36 14.48 -7.47 5.12
C SER A 36 13.41 -7.64 6.20
N GLU A 37 13.62 -7.11 7.41
CA GLU A 37 12.64 -7.19 8.50
C GLU A 37 11.37 -6.41 8.16
N GLY A 38 11.49 -5.24 7.51
CA GLY A 38 10.33 -4.50 7.03
C GLY A 38 9.56 -5.24 5.93
N VAL A 39 10.27 -5.84 4.98
CA VAL A 39 9.66 -6.58 3.86
C VAL A 39 8.86 -7.81 4.33
N GLN A 40 9.19 -8.38 5.50
CA GLN A 40 8.40 -9.48 6.09
C GLN A 40 6.95 -9.12 6.43
N LEU A 41 6.59 -7.82 6.47
CA LEU A 41 5.22 -7.35 6.65
C LEU A 41 4.39 -7.34 5.36
N MET A 42 5.02 -7.50 4.19
CA MET A 42 4.33 -7.47 2.90
C MET A 42 3.23 -8.53 2.73
N PRO A 43 3.35 -9.78 3.23
CA PRO A 43 2.28 -10.77 3.16
C PRO A 43 0.99 -10.32 3.88
N GLU A 44 1.11 -9.52 4.95
CA GLU A 44 -0.03 -8.95 5.68
C GLU A 44 -0.59 -7.73 4.93
N ILE A 45 0.27 -6.77 4.59
CA ILE A 45 -0.12 -5.54 3.89
C ILE A 45 -0.77 -5.83 2.53
N SER A 46 -0.27 -6.82 1.80
CA SER A 46 -0.81 -7.23 0.50
C SER A 46 -2.20 -7.87 0.56
N GLN A 47 -2.70 -8.25 1.73
CA GLN A 47 -4.09 -8.70 1.91
C GLN A 47 -5.08 -7.52 2.01
N ILE A 48 -4.57 -6.32 2.30
CA ILE A 48 -5.39 -5.11 2.35
C ILE A 48 -5.87 -4.78 0.93
N SER A 49 -7.20 -4.77 0.77
CA SER A 49 -7.86 -4.47 -0.49
C SER A 49 -8.25 -2.99 -0.61
N ASP A 50 -8.43 -2.31 0.53
CA ASP A 50 -8.79 -0.90 0.58
C ASP A 50 -7.60 -0.01 0.21
N LEU A 51 -7.76 0.73 -0.89
CA LEU A 51 -6.73 1.63 -1.36
C LEU A 51 -6.41 2.74 -0.35
N GLU A 52 -7.38 3.37 0.29
CA GLU A 52 -7.12 4.47 1.22
C GLU A 52 -6.42 3.98 2.49
N ARG A 53 -6.65 2.73 2.91
CA ARG A 53 -5.83 2.08 3.95
C ARG A 53 -4.37 1.97 3.51
N LEU A 54 -4.12 1.45 2.30
CA LEU A 54 -2.76 1.36 1.74
C LEU A 54 -2.07 2.72 1.65
N LYS A 55 -2.80 3.78 1.27
CA LYS A 55 -2.28 5.16 1.25
C LYS A 55 -1.92 5.66 2.64
N THR A 56 -2.74 5.35 3.64
CA THR A 56 -2.47 5.74 5.02
C THR A 56 -1.20 5.09 5.53
N ILE A 57 -1.00 3.80 5.24
CA ILE A 57 0.25 3.07 5.52
C ILE A 57 1.43 3.72 4.79
N GLN A 58 1.31 3.98 3.48
CA GLN A 58 2.35 4.61 2.67
C GLN A 58 2.76 6.00 3.21
N LEU A 59 1.81 6.81 3.68
CA LEU A 59 2.08 8.11 4.29
C LEU A 59 2.65 7.98 5.71
N GLY A 60 2.17 7.02 6.49
CA GLY A 60 2.68 6.68 7.82
C GLY A 60 4.15 6.29 7.79
N LEU A 61 4.54 5.45 6.82
CA LEU A 61 5.92 5.01 6.58
C LEU A 61 6.92 6.15 6.38
N LYS A 62 6.47 7.32 5.91
CA LYS A 62 7.33 8.51 5.79
C LYS A 62 7.68 9.12 7.14
N ARG A 63 6.90 8.84 8.19
CA ARG A 63 6.98 9.48 9.51
C ARG A 63 7.55 8.54 10.57
N VAL A 64 7.15 7.27 10.56
CA VAL A 64 7.55 6.30 11.59
C VAL A 64 9.02 5.94 11.50
N SER A 65 9.70 5.74 12.61
CA SER A 65 11.13 5.38 12.66
C SER A 65 11.36 3.93 13.06
N THR A 66 10.32 3.23 13.54
CA THR A 66 10.43 1.82 13.94
C THR A 66 9.30 0.97 13.34
N LEU A 67 9.45 -0.36 13.39
CA LEU A 67 8.43 -1.30 12.93
C LEU A 67 7.24 -1.37 13.89
N GLU A 68 7.44 -1.14 15.18
CA GLU A 68 6.36 -1.09 16.17
C GLU A 68 5.39 0.06 15.88
N GLU A 69 5.91 1.26 15.61
CA GLU A 69 5.09 2.41 15.22
C GLU A 69 4.32 2.15 13.92
N LEU A 70 4.90 1.41 12.98
CA LEU A 70 4.21 1.00 11.75
C LEU A 70 3.07 0.02 12.05
N GLN A 71 3.30 -0.97 12.91
CA GLN A 71 2.28 -1.94 13.29
C GLN A 71 1.11 -1.26 13.99
N GLU A 72 1.36 -0.27 14.86
CA GLU A 72 0.30 0.55 15.46
C GLU A 72 -0.57 1.22 14.40
N ILE A 73 0.06 1.76 13.33
CA ILE A 73 -0.70 2.34 12.21
C ILE A 73 -1.56 1.26 11.55
N ILE A 74 -1.01 0.11 11.19
CA ILE A 74 -1.75 -0.97 10.52
C ILE A 74 -2.95 -1.43 11.36
N SER A 75 -2.73 -1.68 12.66
CA SER A 75 -3.78 -2.10 13.60
C SER A 75 -4.81 -1.01 13.91
N SER A 76 -4.45 0.28 13.84
CA SER A 76 -5.39 1.38 14.08
C SER A 76 -6.37 1.63 12.93
N ILE A 77 -6.09 1.06 11.74
CA ILE A 77 -6.90 1.23 10.54
C ILE A 77 -7.68 -0.06 10.19
N ASP A 78 -7.50 -1.17 10.93
CA ASP A 78 -8.41 -2.33 10.88
C ASP A 78 -9.72 -2.05 11.64
#